data_AF-A0A2M7WQ61-F1
#
_entry.id   AF-A0A2M7WQ61-F1
#
_cell.length_a   1.000
_cell.length_b   1.000
_cell.length_c   1.000
_cell.angle_alpha   90.00
_cell.angle_beta   90.00
_cell.angle_gamma   90.00
#
_symmetry.space_group_name_H-M   'P 1'
#
loop_
_entity.id
_entity.type
_entity.pdbx_description
1 polymer ?
#
loop_
_entity_poly.entity_id
_entity_poly.type
_entity_poly.pdbx_seq_one_letter_code
_entity_poly.pdbx_strand_id
1 'polypeptide(L)'
;PIATELPEKVNSILWIRKGKDTLAFGNITGAMVFQGTVIPGAGMLLIPWNMMDSYAGMAVIMALTGNAWLWLLHRTGRLTTGLLSGSMLLYACFMIGVIV
;
A
#
# COMPACT_ATOMS: atom_id res chain seq x y z
N PRO A 1 -3.92 10.86 -5.26
CA PRO A 1 -2.58 10.31 -5.62
C PRO A 1 -2.63 9.43 -6.88
N ILE A 2 -3.15 9.97 -8.00
CA ILE A 2 -3.14 9.27 -9.30
C ILE A 2 -2.03 9.86 -10.17
N ALA A 3 -1.93 11.19 -10.20
CA ALA A 3 -0.87 11.90 -10.93
C ALA A 3 0.54 11.57 -10.42
N THR A 4 0.70 11.33 -9.11
CA THR A 4 1.99 11.06 -8.49
C THR A 4 2.48 9.63 -8.66
N GLU A 5 1.57 8.69 -8.95
CA GLU A 5 1.88 7.25 -9.12
C GLU A 5 1.87 6.81 -10.59
N LEU A 6 1.30 7.65 -11.47
CA LEU A 6 1.19 7.39 -12.91
C LEU A 6 2.55 7.12 -13.57
N PRO A 7 3.60 7.91 -13.32
CA PRO A 7 4.93 7.65 -13.89
C PRO A 7 5.48 6.28 -13.51
N GLU A 8 5.39 5.89 -12.24
CA GLU A 8 5.86 4.61 -11.72
C GLU A 8 5.07 3.45 -12.31
N LYS A 9 3.74 3.58 -12.44
CA LYS A 9 2.88 2.55 -13.05
C LYS A 9 3.19 2.35 -14.53
N VAL A 10 3.45 3.44 -15.27
CA VAL A 10 3.81 3.36 -16.69
C VAL A 10 5.16 2.65 -16.87
N ASN A 11 6.17 2.97 -16.04
CA ASN A 11 7.48 2.32 -16.10
C ASN A 11 7.38 0.81 -15.84
N SER A 12 6.63 0.40 -14.82
CA SER A 12 6.45 -1.01 -14.52
C SER A 12 5.70 -1.77 -15.62
N ILE A 13 4.69 -1.16 -16.27
CA ILE A 13 4.00 -1.75 -17.43
C ILE A 13 4.98 -1.92 -18.60
N LEU A 14 5.78 -0.89 -18.91
CA LEU A 14 6.76 -0.94 -20.00
C LEU A 14 7.82 -2.01 -19.76
N TRP A 15 8.24 -2.23 -18.52
CA TRP A 15 9.22 -3.26 -18.17
C TRP A 15 8.64 -4.68 -18.20
N ILE A 16 7.42 -4.90 -17.72
CA ILE A 16 6.72 -6.19 -17.87
C ILE A 16 6.56 -6.52 -19.36
N ARG A 17 6.14 -5.57 -20.19
CA ARG A 17 6.03 -5.76 -21.65
C ARG A 17 7.37 -6.07 -22.32
N LYS A 18 8.50 -5.76 -21.66
CA LYS A 18 9.87 -6.05 -22.12
C LYS A 18 10.48 -7.29 -21.43
N GLY A 19 9.68 -8.07 -20.68
CA GLY A 19 10.15 -9.27 -19.96
C GLY A 19 11.09 -8.97 -18.78
N LYS A 20 11.08 -7.74 -18.25
CA LYS A 20 11.93 -7.29 -17.13
C LYS A 20 11.14 -7.30 -15.81
N ASP A 21 10.59 -8.45 -15.46
CA ASP A 21 9.67 -8.58 -14.33
C ASP A 21 10.32 -8.22 -12.99
N THR A 22 11.59 -8.59 -12.78
CA THR A 22 12.36 -8.23 -11.59
C THR A 22 12.49 -6.71 -11.42
N LEU A 23 12.69 -5.98 -12.53
CA LEU A 23 12.83 -4.52 -12.50
C LEU A 23 11.48 -3.85 -12.24
N ALA A 24 10.42 -4.35 -12.87
CA ALA A 24 9.05 -3.87 -12.65
C ALA A 24 8.60 -4.08 -11.21
N PHE A 25 8.91 -5.26 -10.64
CA PHE A 25 8.59 -5.60 -9.27
C PHE A 25 9.40 -4.77 -8.27
N GLY A 26 10.71 -4.65 -8.48
CA GLY A 26 11.59 -3.84 -7.63
C GLY A 26 11.22 -2.36 -7.60
N ASN A 27 10.75 -1.80 -8.71
CA ASN A 27 10.26 -0.42 -8.75
C ASN A 27 8.99 -0.23 -7.93
N ILE A 28 8.00 -1.13 -8.07
CA ILE A 28 6.74 -1.04 -7.34
C ILE A 28 6.97 -1.21 -5.85
N THR A 29 7.70 -2.26 -5.44
CA THR A 29 7.94 -2.54 -4.03
C THR A 29 8.87 -1.50 -3.39
N GLY A 30 9.89 -1.04 -4.12
CA GLY A 30 10.80 0.01 -3.66
C GLY A 30 10.08 1.34 -3.42
N ALA A 31 9.24 1.77 -4.37
CA ALA A 31 8.44 2.98 -4.22
C ALA A 31 7.49 2.88 -3.02
N MET A 32 6.79 1.74 -2.86
CA MET A 32 5.88 1.51 -1.74
C MET A 32 6.59 1.53 -0.38
N VAL A 33 7.76 0.90 -0.25
CA VAL A 33 8.52 0.92 1.02
C VAL A 33 9.01 2.33 1.32
N PHE A 34 9.55 3.04 0.33
CA PHE A 34 10.04 4.41 0.53
C PHE A 34 8.92 5.38 0.95
N GLN A 35 7.81 5.36 0.23
CA GLN A 35 6.65 6.22 0.51
C GLN A 35 5.90 5.80 1.79
N GLY A 36 5.95 4.52 2.18
CA GLY A 36 5.32 4.03 3.41
C GLY A 36 6.16 4.24 4.67
N THR A 37 7.47 4.52 4.54
CA THR A 37 8.39 4.60 5.70
C THR A 37 9.15 5.90 5.77
N VAL A 38 9.90 6.27 4.73
CA VAL A 38 10.82 7.41 4.76
C VAL A 38 10.06 8.73 4.80
N ILE A 39 9.09 8.91 3.89
CA ILE A 39 8.30 10.15 3.84
C ILE A 39 7.45 10.32 5.11
N PRO A 40 6.66 9.31 5.56
CA PRO A 40 5.88 9.43 6.78
C PRO A 40 6.77 9.53 8.03
N GLY A 41 7.88 8.80 8.07
CA GLY A 41 8.86 8.85 9.16
C GLY A 41 9.49 10.24 9.31
N ALA A 42 9.88 10.87 8.20
CA ALA A 42 10.36 12.25 8.21
C ALA A 42 9.26 13.22 8.68
N GLY A 43 8.02 13.05 8.19
CA GLY A 43 6.87 13.84 8.67
C GLY A 43 6.64 13.68 10.18
N MET A 44 6.77 12.46 10.71
CA MET A 44 6.65 12.13 12.13
C MET A 44 7.68 12.86 13.01
N LEU A 45 8.87 13.09 12.48
CA LEU A 45 9.93 13.80 13.20
C LEU A 45 9.78 15.33 13.15
N LEU A 46 9.19 15.87 12.08
CA LEU A 46 9.23 17.30 11.78
C LEU A 46 7.98 18.08 12.21
N ILE A 47 6.84 17.42 12.39
CA ILE A 47 5.53 18.05 12.60
C ILE A 47 4.92 17.48 13.88
N PRO A 48 4.14 18.24 14.68
CA PRO A 48 3.36 17.66 15.77
C PRO A 48 2.21 16.79 15.25
N TRP A 49 2.00 15.62 15.86
CA TRP A 49 0.97 14.66 15.45
C TRP A 49 -0.12 14.53 16.49
N ASN A 50 -1.37 14.42 16.03
CA ASN A 50 -2.49 14.05 16.89
C ASN A 50 -2.84 12.58 16.68
N MET A 51 -2.48 11.75 17.65
CA MET A 51 -2.71 10.31 17.62
C MET A 51 -4.07 9.90 18.19
N MET A 52 -4.84 10.83 18.75
CA MET A 52 -6.16 10.56 19.35
C MET A 52 -7.32 10.77 18.37
N ASP A 53 -7.01 10.94 17.08
CA ASP A 53 -8.01 11.00 16.04
C ASP A 53 -8.61 9.62 15.74
N SER A 54 -9.94 9.53 15.69
CA SER A 54 -10.69 8.33 15.33
C SER A 54 -10.25 7.79 13.95
N TYR A 55 -9.95 8.68 13.00
CA TYR A 55 -9.49 8.28 11.67
C TYR A 55 -8.09 7.66 11.69
N ALA A 56 -7.21 8.15 12.58
CA ALA A 56 -5.88 7.56 12.78
C ALA A 56 -6.00 6.13 13.36
N GLY A 57 -6.91 5.93 14.34
CA GLY A 57 -7.21 4.61 14.87
C GLY A 57 -7.75 3.64 13.81
N MET A 58 -8.67 4.10 12.95
CA MET A 58 -9.19 3.32 11.84
C MET A 58 -8.10 2.93 10.84
N ALA A 59 -7.20 3.88 10.50
CA ALA A 59 -6.07 3.62 9.60
C ALA A 59 -5.14 2.52 10.16
N VAL A 60 -4.84 2.56 11.45
CA VAL A 60 -4.01 1.53 12.13
C VAL A 60 -4.69 0.16 12.07
N ILE A 61 -5.98 0.08 12.39
CA ILE A 61 -6.74 -1.18 12.35
C ILE A 61 -6.74 -1.77 10.93
N MET A 62 -6.98 -0.93 9.91
CA MET A 62 -6.97 -1.37 8.51
C MET A 62 -5.58 -1.86 8.07
N ALA A 63 -4.51 -1.16 8.47
CA ALA A 63 -3.14 -1.55 8.16
C ALA A 63 -2.76 -2.91 8.80
N LEU A 64 -3.09 -3.10 10.08
CA LEU A 64 -2.85 -4.37 10.78
C LEU A 64 -3.66 -5.52 10.16
N THR A 65 -4.92 -5.27 9.82
CA THR A 65 -5.80 -6.26 9.18
C THR A 65 -5.26 -6.67 7.81
N GLY A 66 -4.85 -5.69 6.99
CA GLY A 66 -4.24 -5.96 5.69
C GLY A 66 -2.93 -6.74 5.80
N ASN A 67 -2.07 -6.40 6.76
CA ASN A 67 -0.82 -7.12 7.00
C ASN A 67 -1.07 -8.56 7.49
N ALA A 68 -2.03 -8.76 8.40
CA ALA A 68 -2.43 -10.10 8.84
C ALA A 68 -2.98 -10.96 7.69
N TRP A 69 -3.78 -10.36 6.80
CA TRP A 69 -4.27 -11.01 5.59
C TRP A 69 -3.12 -11.45 4.67
N LEU A 70 -2.20 -10.55 4.35
CA LEU A 70 -1.04 -10.86 3.51
C LEU A 70 -0.14 -11.94 4.14
N TRP A 71 0.09 -11.85 5.46
CA TRP A 71 0.85 -12.85 6.20
C TRP A 71 0.19 -14.22 6.15
N LEU A 72 -1.14 -14.31 6.28
CA LEU A 72 -1.90 -15.54 6.16
C LEU A 72 -1.81 -16.13 4.75
N LEU A 73 -1.96 -15.31 3.71
CA LEU A 73 -1.82 -15.75 2.32
C LEU A 73 -0.42 -16.29 2.03
N HIS A 74 0.61 -15.62 2.57
CA HIS A 74 1.99 -16.08 2.46
C HIS A 74 2.20 -17.42 3.18
N ARG A 75 1.71 -17.56 4.42
CA ARG A 75 1.77 -18.80 5.22
C ARG A 75 1.08 -19.99 4.55
N THR A 76 -0.02 -19.73 3.85
CA THR A 76 -0.83 -20.77 3.18
C THR A 76 -0.40 -21.05 1.75
N GLY A 77 0.58 -20.31 1.21
CA GLY A 77 1.03 -20.41 -0.19
C GLY A 77 -0.02 -19.96 -1.21
N ARG A 78 -1.05 -19.21 -0.79
CA ARG A 78 -2.21 -18.81 -1.62
C ARG A 78 -2.10 -17.36 -2.11
N LEU A 79 -0.91 -16.93 -2.52
CA LEU A 79 -0.70 -15.60 -3.11
C LEU A 79 -1.23 -15.56 -4.56
N THR A 80 -2.54 -15.66 -4.71
CA THR A 80 -3.23 -15.54 -6.00
C THR A 80 -3.65 -14.09 -6.25
N THR A 81 -3.74 -13.70 -7.52
CA THR A 81 -4.15 -12.35 -7.93
C THR A 81 -5.52 -11.97 -7.37
N GLY A 82 -6.48 -12.90 -7.37
CA GLY A 82 -7.82 -12.68 -6.82
C GLY A 82 -7.84 -12.38 -5.32
N LEU A 83 -7.05 -13.10 -4.53
CA LEU A 83 -6.99 -12.91 -3.07
C LEU A 83 -6.21 -11.63 -2.71
N LEU A 84 -5.19 -11.27 -3.49
CA LEU A 84 -4.49 -10.00 -3.38
C LEU A 84 -5.39 -8.81 -3.75
N SER A 85 -6.20 -8.94 -4.82
CA SER A 85 -7.17 -7.90 -5.17
C SER A 85 -8.25 -7.71 -4.11
N GLY A 86 -8.53 -8.74 -3.30
CA GLY A 86 -9.44 -8.63 -2.15
C GLY A 86 -9.01 -7.57 -1.13
N SER A 87 -7.71 -7.26 -1.03
CA SER A 87 -7.21 -6.18 -0.16
C SER A 87 -7.71 -4.79 -0.59
N MET A 88 -8.18 -4.60 -1.82
CA MET A 88 -8.83 -3.36 -2.24
C MET A 88 -10.12 -3.07 -1.46
N LEU A 89 -10.78 -4.10 -0.90
CA LEU A 89 -11.97 -3.91 -0.07
C LEU A 89 -11.63 -3.15 1.22
N LEU A 90 -10.47 -3.41 1.84
CA LEU A 90 -10.03 -2.68 3.02
C LEU A 90 -9.84 -1.19 2.71
N TYR A 91 -9.26 -0.88 1.56
CA TYR A 91 -9.12 0.50 1.09
C TYR A 91 -10.48 1.15 0.82
N ALA A 92 -11.42 0.44 0.19
CA ALA A 92 -12.77 0.94 -0.04
C ALA A 92 -13.52 1.21 1.27
N CYS A 93 -13.45 0.29 2.25
CA CYS A 93 -14.04 0.48 3.58
C CYS A 93 -13.45 1.70 4.30
N PHE A 94 -12.13 1.89 4.24
CA PHE A 94 -11.48 3.06 4.81
C PHE A 94 -11.98 4.36 4.17
N MET A 95 -12.03 4.41 2.83
CA MET A 95 -12.52 5.58 2.11
C MET A 95 -13.97 5.91 2.44
N ILE A 96 -14.85 4.90 2.52
CA ILE A 96 -16.25 5.10 2.91
C ILE A 96 -16.32 5.65 4.34
N GLY A 97 -15.57 5.07 5.29
CA GLY A 97 -15.56 5.53 6.68
C GLY A 97 -14.96 6.91 6.90
N VAL A 98 -14.17 7.44 5.97
CA VAL A 98 -13.64 8.82 6.01
C VAL A 98 -14.61 9.82 5.37
N ILE A 99 -15.35 9.41 4.34
CA ILE A 99 -16.27 10.29 3.59
C ILE A 99 -17.62 10.44 4.30
N VAL A 100 -18.11 9.39 4.95
CA VAL A 100 -19.37 9.37 5.72
C VAL A 100 -19.15 9.92 7.12
#